data_AF-G5NJ86-F1
#
_entry.id   AF-G5NJ86-F1
#
_cell.length_a   1.000
_cell.length_b   1.000
_cell.length_c   1.000
_cell.angle_alpha   90.00
_cell.angle_beta   90.00
_cell.angle_gamma   90.00
#
_symmetry.space_group_name_H-M   'P 1'
#
loop_
_entity.id
_entity.type
_entity.pdbx_description
1 polymer ?
#
loop_
_entity_poly.entity_id
_entity_poly.type
_entity_poly.pdbx_seq_one_letter_code
_entity_poly.pdbx_strand_id
1 'polypeptide(L)'
;YITRALLAFREGNMGAALPDVPFLLLTNAPLSREQWAQLAQRMSWQTLRMNLNTLARHDVFENATLAASVAQRLADRAQVRQSWVYPYQLLSAWSNLQSGVPQVIREALAQAMEYALENIPPFRGNVVVCPDVSGSMKSSITGYRKGATSKIRCVDVAGLIAAAVLRNHPQARVLPFECDVVDVRLDARQSVMHNAQKLAAVGGGGTNCSAPLRRLLNERARVDLVIMVSDNESWVDKSRHGSTATMECWIELKKRNPQARRRAWCVSICCWRAWCVSICCLTAPPRRRNEAIF
;
A
#
# COMPACT_ATOMS: atom_id res chain seq x y z
N TYR A 1 2.55 -19.92 35.23
CA TYR A 1 1.63 -18.89 35.77
C TYR A 1 0.60 -18.46 34.72
N ILE A 2 1.05 -17.99 33.55
CA ILE A 2 0.23 -17.51 32.41
C ILE A 2 -0.85 -18.52 31.96
N THR A 3 -0.50 -19.81 31.82
CA THR A 3 -1.44 -20.86 31.39
C THR A 3 -2.61 -21.07 32.37
N ARG A 4 -2.36 -20.92 33.68
CA ARG A 4 -3.37 -21.12 34.72
C ARG A 4 -4.38 -19.96 34.76
N ALA A 5 -3.91 -18.72 34.53
CA ALA A 5 -4.76 -17.55 34.41
C ALA A 5 -5.63 -17.60 33.14
N LEU A 6 -5.09 -18.10 32.02
CA LEU A 6 -5.86 -18.28 30.77
C LEU A 6 -6.94 -19.37 30.90
N LEU A 7 -6.64 -20.48 31.56
CA LEU A 7 -7.62 -21.56 31.79
C LEU A 7 -8.75 -21.07 32.72
N ALA A 8 -8.39 -20.40 33.83
CA ALA A 8 -9.38 -19.82 34.74
C ALA A 8 -10.27 -18.75 34.08
N PHE A 9 -9.72 -18.00 33.13
CA PHE A 9 -10.49 -17.03 32.32
C PHE A 9 -11.48 -17.73 31.37
N ARG A 10 -11.10 -18.85 30.76
CA ARG A 10 -11.95 -19.63 29.86
C ARG A 10 -13.03 -20.44 30.57
N GLU A 11 -12.80 -20.83 31.82
CA GLU A 11 -13.73 -21.62 32.65
C GLU A 11 -14.89 -20.79 33.27
N GLY A 12 -15.09 -19.54 32.83
CA GLY A 12 -16.31 -18.77 33.12
C GLY A 12 -16.14 -17.63 34.13
N ASN A 13 -14.91 -17.32 34.55
CA ASN A 13 -14.65 -16.20 35.45
C ASN A 13 -14.51 -14.88 34.67
N MET A 14 -15.60 -14.45 34.04
CA MET A 14 -15.69 -13.25 33.19
C MET A 14 -15.39 -11.93 33.92
N GLY A 15 -15.38 -11.93 35.27
CA GLY A 15 -14.96 -10.81 36.11
C GLY A 15 -13.48 -10.80 36.50
N ALA A 16 -12.71 -11.82 36.10
CA ALA A 16 -11.28 -11.89 36.41
C ALA A 16 -10.46 -10.94 35.54
N ALA A 17 -9.40 -10.38 36.13
CA ALA A 17 -8.46 -9.49 35.44
C ALA A 17 -7.93 -10.14 34.15
N LEU A 18 -7.91 -9.36 33.06
CA LEU A 18 -7.54 -9.86 31.74
C LEU A 18 -6.08 -10.37 31.76
N PRO A 19 -5.85 -11.68 31.48
CA PRO A 19 -4.52 -12.26 31.60
C PRO A 19 -3.56 -11.65 30.58
N ASP A 20 -2.29 -11.53 30.97
CA ASP A 20 -1.23 -11.01 30.10
C ASP A 20 -0.79 -12.09 29.09
N VAL A 21 -1.65 -12.33 28.11
CA VAL A 21 -1.45 -13.31 27.03
C VAL A 21 -1.60 -12.65 25.66
N PRO A 22 -0.97 -13.20 24.60
CA PRO A 22 -1.18 -12.75 23.25
C PRO A 22 -2.67 -12.69 22.89
N PHE A 23 -3.09 -11.58 22.31
CA PHE A 23 -4.47 -11.29 21.90
C PHE A 23 -5.15 -12.47 21.18
N LEU A 24 -4.43 -13.17 20.31
CA LEU A 24 -4.92 -14.32 19.55
C LEU A 24 -5.52 -15.42 20.45
N LEU A 25 -5.01 -15.60 21.66
CA LEU A 25 -5.50 -16.61 22.62
C LEU A 25 -6.81 -16.21 23.31
N LEU A 26 -7.20 -14.94 23.25
CA LEU A 26 -8.37 -14.35 23.88
C LEU A 26 -9.53 -14.09 22.90
N THR A 27 -9.25 -14.10 21.58
CA THR A 27 -10.26 -13.78 20.54
C THR A 27 -11.47 -14.71 20.48
N ASN A 28 -11.34 -15.95 20.95
CA ASN A 28 -12.42 -16.94 20.94
C ASN A 28 -13.26 -16.93 22.23
N ALA A 29 -12.88 -16.16 23.24
CA ALA A 29 -13.66 -16.01 24.46
C ALA A 29 -14.70 -14.89 24.28
N PRO A 30 -15.91 -15.00 24.85
CA PRO A 30 -16.77 -13.83 24.99
C PRO A 30 -16.02 -12.85 25.90
N LEU A 31 -15.70 -11.65 25.41
CA LEU A 31 -15.04 -10.60 26.21
C LEU A 31 -16.02 -9.46 26.44
N SER A 32 -16.00 -8.88 27.65
CA SER A 32 -16.76 -7.66 27.94
C SER A 32 -16.20 -6.45 27.19
N ARG A 33 -16.97 -5.37 27.13
CA ARG A 33 -16.53 -4.10 26.53
C ARG A 33 -15.30 -3.54 27.24
N GLU A 34 -15.26 -3.61 28.57
CA GLU A 34 -14.14 -3.16 29.41
C GLU A 34 -12.87 -3.98 29.12
N GLN A 35 -13.02 -5.28 28.92
CA GLN A 35 -11.92 -6.18 28.56
C GLN A 35 -11.38 -5.87 27.16
N TRP A 36 -12.26 -5.60 26.19
CA TRP A 36 -11.84 -5.14 24.86
C TRP A 36 -11.14 -3.77 24.90
N ALA A 37 -11.59 -2.86 25.77
CA ALA A 37 -10.95 -1.57 26.00
C ALA A 37 -9.54 -1.73 26.59
N GLN A 38 -9.38 -2.58 27.59
CA GLN A 38 -8.07 -2.91 28.16
C GLN A 38 -7.15 -3.57 27.12
N LEU A 39 -7.68 -4.45 26.28
CA LEU A 39 -6.93 -5.05 25.18
C LEU A 39 -6.45 -4.01 24.18
N ALA A 40 -7.30 -3.07 23.76
CA ALA A 40 -6.92 -2.01 22.82
C ALA A 40 -5.72 -1.20 23.33
N GLN A 41 -5.61 -0.98 24.64
CA GLN A 41 -4.47 -0.30 25.26
C GLN A 41 -3.18 -1.14 25.23
N ARG A 42 -3.27 -2.46 25.42
CA ARG A 42 -2.12 -3.38 25.45
C ARG A 42 -1.64 -3.83 24.06
N MET A 43 -2.50 -3.78 23.05
CA MET A 43 -2.17 -4.22 21.69
C MET A 43 -0.95 -3.49 21.12
N SER A 44 -0.11 -4.23 20.38
CA SER A 44 0.91 -3.62 19.53
C SER A 44 0.26 -2.74 18.46
N TRP A 45 1.01 -1.76 17.94
CA TRP A 45 0.50 -0.85 16.90
C TRP A 45 -0.04 -1.61 15.66
N GLN A 46 0.65 -2.66 15.21
CA GLN A 46 0.21 -3.48 14.07
C GLN A 46 -1.06 -4.27 14.38
N THR A 47 -1.16 -4.83 15.59
CA THR A 47 -2.37 -5.55 16.03
C THR A 47 -3.56 -4.60 16.12
N LEU A 48 -3.35 -3.40 16.66
CA LEU A 48 -4.37 -2.37 16.78
C LEU A 48 -4.91 -1.98 15.40
N ARG A 49 -4.04 -1.66 14.43
CA ARG A 49 -4.42 -1.35 13.05
C ARG A 49 -5.29 -2.43 12.40
N MET A 50 -4.94 -3.71 12.61
CA MET A 50 -5.66 -4.85 12.02
C MET A 50 -7.02 -5.12 12.67
N ASN A 51 -7.26 -4.66 13.90
CA ASN A 51 -8.44 -5.01 14.70
C ASN A 51 -9.41 -3.84 14.94
N LEU A 52 -9.24 -2.69 14.27
CA LEU A 52 -10.11 -1.53 14.45
C LEU A 52 -11.60 -1.85 14.23
N ASN A 53 -11.93 -2.61 13.19
CA ASN A 53 -13.31 -3.03 12.94
C ASN A 53 -13.83 -4.00 13.99
N THR A 54 -12.96 -4.82 14.60
CA THR A 54 -13.35 -5.71 15.70
C THR A 54 -13.65 -4.91 16.96
N LEU A 55 -12.80 -3.93 17.29
CA LEU A 55 -13.04 -3.02 18.42
C LEU A 55 -14.34 -2.23 18.25
N ALA A 56 -14.62 -1.75 17.03
CA ALA A 56 -15.88 -1.08 16.72
C ALA A 56 -17.10 -2.01 16.87
N ARG A 57 -17.01 -3.27 16.47
CA ARG A 57 -18.10 -4.26 16.62
C ARG A 57 -18.43 -4.61 18.07
N HIS A 58 -17.51 -4.33 19.01
CA HIS A 58 -17.71 -4.52 20.44
C HIS A 58 -17.94 -3.19 21.17
N ASP A 59 -18.29 -2.12 20.45
CA ASP A 59 -18.63 -0.79 20.97
C ASP A 59 -17.54 -0.15 21.86
N VAL A 60 -16.29 -0.56 21.67
CA VAL A 60 -15.13 -0.07 22.44
C VAL A 60 -14.96 1.45 22.26
N PHE A 61 -15.36 1.95 21.09
CA PHE A 61 -15.21 3.35 20.73
C PHE A 61 -16.37 4.25 21.16
N GLU A 62 -17.39 3.73 21.86
CA GLU A 62 -18.36 4.60 22.55
C GLU A 62 -17.67 5.48 23.61
N ASN A 63 -16.56 5.00 24.18
CA ASN A 63 -15.69 5.80 25.01
C ASN A 63 -14.82 6.72 24.13
N ALA A 64 -15.22 7.99 24.03
CA ALA A 64 -14.53 9.00 23.23
C ALA A 64 -13.06 9.20 23.66
N THR A 65 -12.75 9.12 24.96
CA THR A 65 -11.37 9.23 25.48
C THR A 65 -10.50 8.09 25.00
N LEU A 66 -11.04 6.86 24.97
CA LEU A 66 -10.33 5.70 24.44
C LEU A 66 -10.13 5.80 22.93
N ALA A 67 -11.15 6.24 22.18
CA ALA A 67 -11.04 6.48 20.75
C ALA A 67 -9.96 7.52 20.42
N ALA A 68 -9.90 8.61 21.19
CA ALA A 68 -8.86 9.64 21.06
C ALA A 68 -7.46 9.08 21.40
N SER A 69 -7.33 8.28 22.45
CA SER A 69 -6.06 7.63 22.82
C SER A 69 -5.58 6.66 21.72
N VAL A 70 -6.47 5.85 21.16
CA VAL A 70 -6.18 4.95 20.03
C VAL A 70 -5.76 5.75 18.80
N ALA A 71 -6.49 6.83 18.48
CA ALA A 71 -6.15 7.71 17.36
C ALA A 71 -4.77 8.36 17.54
N GLN A 72 -4.44 8.85 18.73
CA GLN A 72 -3.13 9.42 19.05
C GLN A 72 -2.01 8.41 18.85
N ARG A 73 -2.19 7.16 19.30
CA ARG A 73 -1.21 6.08 19.09
C ARG A 73 -1.05 5.72 17.62
N LEU A 74 -2.15 5.66 16.87
CA LEU A 74 -2.09 5.36 15.43
C LEU A 74 -1.36 6.46 14.66
N ALA A 75 -1.58 7.72 15.00
CA ALA A 75 -0.92 8.89 14.43
C ALA A 75 0.41 9.26 15.12
N ASP A 76 0.95 8.41 15.98
CA ASP A 76 2.26 8.64 16.59
C ASP A 76 3.37 8.40 15.55
N ARG A 77 4.06 9.47 15.16
CA ARG A 77 5.12 9.43 14.15
C ARG A 77 6.25 8.45 14.50
N ALA A 78 6.64 8.33 15.77
CA ALA A 78 7.70 7.42 16.20
C ALA A 78 7.23 5.96 16.11
N GLN A 79 6.01 5.67 16.56
CA GLN A 79 5.42 4.33 16.45
C GLN A 79 5.21 3.91 15.00
N VAL A 80 4.74 4.81 14.13
CA VAL A 80 4.59 4.53 12.70
C VAL A 80 5.94 4.19 12.07
N ARG A 81 6.99 4.95 12.38
CA ARG A 81 8.35 4.69 11.88
C ARG A 81 8.91 3.36 12.38
N GLN A 82 8.75 3.05 13.65
CA GLN A 82 9.19 1.78 14.23
C GLN A 82 8.39 0.57 13.75
N SER A 83 7.13 0.77 13.33
CA SER A 83 6.26 -0.31 12.88
C SER A 83 6.61 -0.84 11.48
N TRP A 84 7.48 -0.14 10.74
CA TRP A 84 7.83 -0.41 9.34
C TRP A 84 6.61 -0.68 8.45
N VAL A 85 5.48 -0.04 8.78
CA VAL A 85 4.25 -0.17 8.03
C VAL A 85 4.39 0.52 6.68
N TYR A 86 3.93 -0.14 5.63
CA TYR A 86 3.90 0.46 4.31
C TYR A 86 2.64 1.31 4.12
N PRO A 87 2.73 2.44 3.37
CA PRO A 87 1.57 3.30 3.10
C PRO A 87 0.35 2.54 2.54
N TYR A 88 0.57 1.49 1.73
CA TYR A 88 -0.52 0.72 1.15
C TYR A 88 -1.29 -0.10 2.20
N GLN A 89 -0.62 -0.54 3.27
CA GLN A 89 -1.25 -1.29 4.36
C GLN A 89 -2.15 -0.36 5.19
N LEU A 90 -1.76 0.90 5.31
CA LEU A 90 -2.55 1.96 5.93
C LEU A 90 -3.73 2.36 5.05
N LEU A 91 -3.51 2.51 3.73
CA LEU A 91 -4.59 2.72 2.75
C LEU A 91 -5.64 1.62 2.82
N SER A 92 -5.20 0.37 2.97
CA SER A 92 -6.08 -0.78 3.13
C SER A 92 -6.86 -0.77 4.44
N ALA A 93 -6.19 -0.46 5.55
CA ALA A 93 -6.89 -0.31 6.83
C ALA A 93 -7.95 0.80 6.74
N TRP A 94 -7.57 1.98 6.22
CA TRP A 94 -8.44 3.15 6.09
C TRP A 94 -9.66 2.90 5.19
N SER A 95 -9.45 2.25 4.04
CA SER A 95 -10.52 1.96 3.07
C SER A 95 -11.52 0.92 3.60
N ASN A 96 -11.05 0.01 4.45
CA ASN A 96 -11.88 -1.06 5.03
C ASN A 96 -12.51 -0.69 6.38
N LEU A 97 -12.32 0.53 6.90
CA LEU A 97 -13.00 0.96 8.13
C LEU A 97 -14.52 0.93 7.96
N GLN A 98 -15.20 0.29 8.90
CA GLN A 98 -16.66 0.24 8.98
C GLN A 98 -17.23 1.54 9.57
N SER A 99 -18.53 1.79 9.39
CA SER A 99 -19.21 3.01 9.87
C SER A 99 -19.17 3.18 11.39
N GLY A 100 -19.05 2.08 12.15
CA GLY A 100 -18.90 2.12 13.61
C GLY A 100 -17.53 2.60 14.11
N VAL A 101 -16.57 2.87 13.21
CA VAL A 101 -15.26 3.44 13.60
C VAL A 101 -15.35 4.97 13.58
N PRO A 102 -14.99 5.65 14.70
CA PRO A 102 -15.02 7.11 14.77
C PRO A 102 -14.14 7.81 13.73
N GLN A 103 -14.57 9.01 13.35
CA GLN A 103 -13.85 9.86 12.40
C GLN A 103 -12.42 10.20 12.84
N VAL A 104 -12.18 10.39 14.14
CA VAL A 104 -10.83 10.68 14.68
C VAL A 104 -9.82 9.56 14.37
N ILE A 105 -10.27 8.31 14.34
CA ILE A 105 -9.41 7.16 13.98
C ILE A 105 -9.16 7.12 12.47
N ARG A 106 -10.17 7.47 11.67
CA ARG A 106 -10.03 7.59 10.21
C ARG A 106 -9.00 8.65 9.83
N GLU A 107 -9.04 9.80 10.51
CA GLU A 107 -8.07 10.89 10.34
C GLU A 107 -6.67 10.49 10.83
N ALA A 108 -6.59 9.81 11.97
CA ALA A 108 -5.32 9.29 12.47
C ALA A 108 -4.64 8.31 11.50
N LEU A 109 -5.41 7.43 10.84
CA LEU A 109 -4.86 6.53 9.82
C LEU A 109 -4.40 7.28 8.56
N ALA A 110 -5.08 8.35 8.16
CA ALA A 110 -4.62 9.19 7.06
C ALA A 110 -3.30 9.90 7.43
N GLN A 111 -3.20 10.45 8.64
CA GLN A 111 -1.98 11.06 9.15
C GLN A 111 -0.83 10.06 9.28
N ALA A 112 -1.10 8.84 9.77
CA ALA A 112 -0.13 7.76 9.83
C ALA A 112 0.40 7.39 8.44
N MET A 113 -0.45 7.47 7.41
CA MET A 113 -0.04 7.18 6.03
C MET A 113 1.00 8.18 5.53
N GLU A 114 0.82 9.46 5.86
CA GLU A 114 1.81 10.51 5.55
C GLU A 114 3.14 10.27 6.29
N TYR A 115 3.11 9.88 7.57
CA TYR A 115 4.33 9.53 8.30
C TYR A 115 5.02 8.27 7.77
N ALA A 116 4.24 7.29 7.28
CA ALA A 116 4.79 6.08 6.68
C ALA A 116 5.58 6.36 5.40
N LEU A 117 5.36 7.51 4.73
CA LEU A 117 6.15 7.92 3.58
C LEU A 117 7.62 8.21 3.93
N GLU A 118 7.90 8.58 5.19
CA GLU A 118 9.27 8.85 5.66
C GLU A 118 10.11 7.58 5.74
N ASN A 119 9.47 6.42 5.85
CA ASN A 119 10.16 5.13 5.83
C ASN A 119 10.61 4.74 4.41
N ILE A 120 10.17 5.46 3.39
CA ILE A 120 10.56 5.18 2.00
C ILE A 120 11.97 5.75 1.78
N PRO A 121 12.93 4.91 1.37
CA PRO A 121 14.30 5.36 1.11
C PRO A 121 14.34 6.46 0.04
N PRO A 122 15.24 7.45 0.18
CA PRO A 122 15.38 8.50 -0.81
C PRO A 122 15.86 7.95 -2.15
N PHE A 123 15.31 8.49 -3.23
CA PHE A 123 15.75 8.18 -4.59
C PHE A 123 16.85 9.14 -5.04
N ARG A 124 17.76 8.67 -5.90
CA ARG A 124 18.86 9.47 -6.46
C ARG A 124 18.73 9.59 -7.98
N GLY A 125 19.13 10.74 -8.51
CA GLY A 125 19.09 11.03 -9.93
C GLY A 125 17.70 11.40 -10.44
N ASN A 126 17.52 11.37 -11.75
CA ASN A 126 16.29 11.68 -12.45
C ASN A 126 15.32 10.50 -12.37
N VAL A 127 14.32 10.61 -11.48
CA VAL A 127 13.30 9.57 -11.27
C VAL A 127 12.08 9.86 -12.12
N VAL A 128 11.58 8.84 -12.81
CA VAL A 128 10.32 8.88 -13.54
C VAL A 128 9.40 7.79 -13.01
N VAL A 129 8.20 8.15 -12.62
CA VAL A 129 7.13 7.22 -12.21
C VAL A 129 6.06 7.18 -13.27
N CYS A 130 5.72 5.99 -13.73
CA CYS A 130 4.72 5.75 -14.75
C CYS A 130 3.58 4.93 -14.13
N PRO A 131 2.57 5.58 -13.52
CA PRO A 131 1.39 4.89 -13.03
C PRO A 131 0.43 4.57 -14.18
N ASP A 132 0.02 3.32 -14.28
CA ASP A 132 -1.03 2.89 -15.21
C ASP A 132 -2.39 3.38 -14.71
N VAL A 133 -3.13 4.05 -15.58
CA VAL A 133 -4.49 4.57 -15.33
C VAL A 133 -5.52 4.00 -16.30
N SER A 134 -5.17 2.88 -16.95
CA SER A 134 -6.05 2.16 -17.87
C SER A 134 -7.29 1.56 -17.20
N GLY A 135 -8.23 1.09 -18.02
CA GLY A 135 -9.50 0.55 -17.52
C GLY A 135 -9.32 -0.63 -16.57
N SER A 136 -8.31 -1.48 -16.79
CA SER A 136 -8.04 -2.64 -15.94
C SER A 136 -7.61 -2.23 -14.52
N MET A 137 -6.93 -1.09 -14.38
CA MET A 137 -6.50 -0.53 -13.10
C MET A 137 -7.67 -0.08 -12.20
N LYS A 138 -8.90 0.03 -12.73
CA LYS A 138 -10.12 0.25 -11.93
C LYS A 138 -10.54 -0.98 -11.14
N SER A 139 -9.98 -2.15 -11.44
CA SER A 139 -10.29 -3.40 -10.76
C SER A 139 -9.81 -3.40 -9.31
N SER A 140 -10.54 -4.10 -8.45
CA SER A 140 -10.13 -4.34 -7.06
C SER A 140 -8.83 -5.14 -7.00
N ILE A 141 -7.92 -4.76 -6.09
CA ILE A 141 -6.59 -5.38 -5.94
C ILE A 141 -6.64 -6.88 -5.62
N THR A 142 -7.68 -7.35 -4.92
CA THR A 142 -7.85 -8.78 -4.58
C THR A 142 -8.55 -9.59 -5.67
N GLY A 143 -8.89 -8.96 -6.81
CA GLY A 143 -9.80 -9.51 -7.80
C GLY A 143 -11.22 -9.69 -7.25
N TYR A 144 -12.10 -10.22 -8.09
CA TYR A 144 -13.48 -10.57 -7.71
C TYR A 144 -13.48 -11.88 -6.91
N ARG A 145 -13.60 -11.77 -5.58
CA ARG A 145 -13.82 -12.94 -4.70
C ARG A 145 -15.29 -12.98 -4.30
N LYS A 146 -15.98 -14.10 -4.56
CA LYS A 146 -17.33 -14.33 -4.00
C LYS A 146 -17.25 -14.18 -2.47
N GLY A 147 -17.86 -13.13 -1.93
CA GLY A 147 -17.96 -12.87 -0.49
C GLY A 147 -17.05 -11.77 0.09
N ALA A 148 -16.03 -11.28 -0.64
CA ALA A 148 -15.21 -10.14 -0.19
C ALA A 148 -14.38 -9.54 -1.34
N THR A 149 -14.87 -8.48 -1.98
CA THR A 149 -14.05 -7.65 -2.87
C THR A 149 -13.33 -6.58 -2.06
N SER A 150 -12.03 -6.39 -2.29
CA SER A 150 -11.31 -5.25 -1.71
C SER A 150 -11.89 -3.94 -2.25
N LYS A 151 -12.12 -2.98 -1.35
CA LYS A 151 -12.54 -1.61 -1.71
C LYS A 151 -11.44 -0.82 -2.42
N ILE A 152 -10.19 -1.28 -2.38
CA ILE A 152 -9.04 -0.62 -2.98
C ILE A 152 -8.87 -1.09 -4.42
N ARG A 153 -8.72 -0.14 -5.34
CA ARG A 153 -8.44 -0.38 -6.76
C ARG A 153 -6.94 -0.36 -7.03
N CYS A 154 -6.50 -1.00 -8.10
CA CYS A 154 -5.09 -0.99 -8.49
C CYS A 154 -4.58 0.45 -8.76
N VAL A 155 -5.42 1.31 -9.34
CA VAL A 155 -5.11 2.73 -9.58
C VAL A 155 -4.87 3.51 -8.29
N ASP A 156 -5.54 3.16 -7.18
CA ASP A 156 -5.32 3.82 -5.89
C ASP A 156 -3.91 3.52 -5.36
N VAL A 157 -3.42 2.29 -5.58
CA VAL A 157 -2.06 1.88 -5.22
C VAL A 157 -1.02 2.53 -6.14
N ALA A 158 -1.29 2.61 -7.44
CA ALA A 158 -0.42 3.32 -8.37
C ALA A 158 -0.31 4.80 -8.02
N GLY A 159 -1.41 5.44 -7.64
CA GLY A 159 -1.41 6.81 -7.20
C GLY A 159 -0.73 7.04 -5.86
N LEU A 160 -0.89 6.12 -4.91
CA LEU A 160 -0.15 6.12 -3.65
C LEU A 160 1.36 6.07 -3.90
N ILE A 161 1.84 5.17 -4.77
CA ILE A 161 3.27 5.06 -5.11
C ILE A 161 3.76 6.33 -5.80
N ALA A 162 3.00 6.88 -6.76
CA ALA A 162 3.38 8.10 -7.47
C ALA A 162 3.47 9.30 -6.52
N ALA A 163 2.48 9.48 -5.64
CA ALA A 163 2.49 10.55 -4.64
C ALA A 163 3.64 10.38 -3.63
N ALA A 164 3.90 9.15 -3.19
CA ALA A 164 4.99 8.84 -2.27
C ALA A 164 6.38 9.18 -2.85
N VAL A 165 6.62 8.82 -4.11
CA VAL A 165 7.87 9.17 -4.80
C VAL A 165 7.98 10.67 -4.98
N LEU A 166 6.91 11.33 -5.40
CA LEU A 166 6.90 12.79 -5.62
C LEU A 166 7.15 13.57 -4.31
N ARG A 167 6.63 13.08 -3.18
CA ARG A 167 6.84 13.67 -1.85
C ARG A 167 8.30 13.63 -1.42
N ASN A 168 8.96 12.49 -1.61
CA ASN A 168 10.35 12.28 -1.21
C ASN A 168 11.36 12.77 -2.25
N HIS A 169 10.93 12.94 -3.50
CA HIS A 169 11.77 13.41 -4.59
C HIS A 169 10.98 14.42 -5.45
N PRO A 170 10.97 15.71 -5.08
CA PRO A 170 10.16 16.74 -5.76
C PRO A 170 10.49 16.94 -7.25
N GLN A 171 11.68 16.54 -7.68
CA GLN A 171 12.11 16.56 -9.09
C GLN A 171 11.61 15.33 -9.89
N ALA A 172 10.92 14.39 -9.24
CA ALA A 172 10.37 13.22 -9.90
C ALA A 172 9.35 13.63 -10.95
N ARG A 173 9.43 13.01 -12.12
CA ARG A 173 8.41 13.15 -13.16
C ARG A 173 7.37 12.07 -12.99
N VAL A 174 6.09 12.43 -12.99
CA VAL A 174 4.99 11.47 -13.01
C VAL A 174 4.40 11.49 -14.41
N LEU A 175 4.39 10.34 -15.08
CA LEU A 175 3.88 10.14 -16.44
C LEU A 175 2.77 9.07 -16.42
N PRO A 176 1.55 9.41 -16.00
CA PRO A 176 0.44 8.48 -16.03
C PRO A 176 0.12 8.07 -17.47
N PHE A 177 -0.24 6.82 -17.70
CA PHE A 177 -0.49 6.32 -19.05
C PHE A 177 -1.71 5.40 -19.13
N GLU A 178 -2.36 5.44 -20.28
CA GLU A 178 -3.35 4.45 -20.71
C GLU A 178 -3.00 4.03 -22.15
N CYS A 179 -3.64 4.56 -23.20
CA CYS A 179 -3.20 4.36 -24.59
C CYS A 179 -1.97 5.22 -24.96
N ASP A 180 -1.88 6.40 -24.37
CA ASP A 180 -0.73 7.30 -24.41
C ASP A 180 -0.52 7.93 -23.02
N VAL A 181 0.52 8.75 -22.86
CA VAL A 181 0.78 9.50 -21.63
C VAL A 181 -0.27 10.59 -21.46
N VAL A 182 -0.98 10.55 -20.33
CA VAL A 182 -1.98 11.55 -19.97
C VAL A 182 -1.32 12.69 -19.20
N ASP A 183 -1.64 13.93 -19.54
CA ASP A 183 -1.14 15.10 -18.80
C ASP A 183 -1.93 15.28 -17.50
N VAL A 184 -1.41 14.69 -16.43
CA VAL A 184 -1.94 14.83 -15.07
C VAL A 184 -0.83 15.32 -14.17
N ARG A 185 -0.97 16.56 -13.72
CA ARG A 185 -0.04 17.15 -12.74
C ARG A 185 -0.46 16.79 -11.33
N LEU A 186 0.36 16.00 -10.66
CA LEU A 186 0.22 15.77 -9.22
C LEU A 186 0.91 16.91 -8.46
N ASP A 187 0.37 17.24 -7.29
CA ASP A 187 0.97 18.22 -6.39
C ASP A 187 1.59 17.50 -5.20
N ALA A 188 2.91 17.65 -5.03
CA ALA A 188 3.67 17.04 -3.94
C ALA A 188 3.18 17.47 -2.55
N ARG A 189 2.53 18.63 -2.44
CA ARG A 189 2.04 19.19 -1.17
C ARG A 189 0.69 18.62 -0.75
N GLN A 190 -0.11 18.17 -1.72
CA GLN A 190 -1.40 17.54 -1.45
C GLN A 190 -1.22 16.21 -0.73
N SER A 191 -2.29 15.76 -0.04
CA SER A 191 -2.29 14.45 0.60
C SER A 191 -2.15 13.34 -0.44
N VAL A 192 -1.60 12.20 -0.01
CA VAL A 192 -1.46 11.04 -0.91
C VAL A 192 -2.81 10.59 -1.44
N MET A 193 -3.83 10.62 -0.59
CA MET A 193 -5.20 10.25 -0.95
C MET A 193 -5.77 11.14 -2.06
N HIS A 194 -5.52 12.46 -2.00
CA HIS A 194 -5.99 13.40 -3.01
C HIS A 194 -5.34 13.11 -4.38
N ASN A 195 -4.02 12.91 -4.41
CA ASN A 195 -3.30 12.57 -5.64
C ASN A 195 -3.73 11.22 -6.22
N ALA A 196 -3.99 10.22 -5.37
CA ALA A 196 -4.49 8.92 -5.81
C ALA A 196 -5.88 9.02 -6.44
N GLN A 197 -6.80 9.76 -5.81
CA GLN A 197 -8.13 10.03 -6.36
C GLN A 197 -8.07 10.77 -7.70
N LYS A 198 -7.17 11.75 -7.83
CA LYS A 198 -6.95 12.48 -9.07
C LYS A 198 -6.54 11.56 -10.23
N LEU A 199 -5.67 10.58 -9.97
CA LEU A 199 -5.27 9.58 -10.97
C LEU A 199 -6.40 8.59 -11.28
N ALA A 200 -7.14 8.16 -10.26
CA ALA A 200 -8.28 7.27 -10.42
C ALA A 200 -9.41 7.89 -11.27
N ALA A 201 -9.55 9.22 -11.23
CA ALA A 201 -10.56 9.96 -11.99
C ALA A 201 -10.27 10.04 -13.50
N VAL A 202 -9.01 9.86 -13.93
CA VAL A 202 -8.63 9.93 -15.35
C VAL A 202 -9.32 8.83 -16.16
N GLY A 203 -9.23 7.59 -15.66
CA GLY A 203 -9.95 6.42 -16.13
C GLY A 203 -9.94 6.18 -17.64
N GLY A 204 -8.98 5.40 -18.12
CA GLY A 204 -8.86 5.01 -19.54
C GLY A 204 -9.58 3.72 -19.95
N GLY A 205 -9.38 3.30 -21.21
CA GLY A 205 -9.94 2.09 -21.80
C GLY A 205 -8.93 1.10 -22.37
N GLY A 206 -7.73 1.57 -22.75
CA GLY A 206 -6.64 0.73 -23.25
C GLY A 206 -5.34 0.89 -22.45
N THR A 207 -4.38 0.01 -22.68
CA THR A 207 -3.11 -0.02 -21.93
C THR A 207 -1.93 -0.14 -22.88
N ASN A 208 -1.02 0.82 -22.84
CA ASN A 208 0.20 0.87 -23.63
C ASN A 208 1.40 1.24 -22.73
N CYS A 209 2.00 0.22 -22.12
CA CYS A 209 3.15 0.37 -21.23
C CYS A 209 4.40 0.95 -21.93
N SER A 210 4.44 0.98 -23.27
CA SER A 210 5.55 1.56 -24.03
C SER A 210 5.45 3.07 -24.21
N ALA A 211 4.26 3.67 -24.06
CA ALA A 211 4.01 5.10 -24.23
C ALA A 211 4.92 6.01 -23.39
N PRO A 212 5.05 5.82 -22.06
CA PRO A 212 5.92 6.68 -21.25
C PRO A 212 7.39 6.55 -21.64
N LEU A 213 7.86 5.35 -21.99
CA LEU A 213 9.24 5.13 -22.42
C LEU A 213 9.52 5.80 -23.77
N ARG A 214 8.57 5.71 -24.71
CA ARG A 214 8.67 6.36 -26.02
C ARG A 214 8.71 7.88 -25.89
N ARG A 215 7.89 8.45 -25.00
CA ARG A 215 7.94 9.89 -24.69
C ARG A 215 9.32 10.30 -24.16
N LEU A 216 9.88 9.54 -23.21
CA LEU A 216 11.23 9.82 -22.68
C LEU A 216 12.33 9.72 -23.76
N LEU A 217 12.21 8.76 -24.68
CA LEU A 217 13.12 8.62 -25.81
C LEU A 217 13.05 9.81 -26.77
N ASN A 218 11.84 10.22 -27.15
CA ASN A 218 11.59 11.35 -28.05
C ASN A 218 12.11 12.66 -27.46
N GLU A 219 11.89 12.88 -26.16
CA GLU A 219 12.39 14.03 -25.41
C GLU A 219 13.90 13.98 -25.14
N ARG A 220 14.57 12.86 -25.47
CA ARG A 220 15.99 12.63 -25.17
C ARG A 220 16.32 12.81 -23.69
N ALA A 221 15.38 12.45 -22.81
CA ALA A 221 15.45 12.70 -21.39
C ALA A 221 16.58 11.90 -20.71
N ARG A 222 17.28 12.54 -19.78
CA ARG A 222 18.19 11.85 -18.85
C ARG A 222 17.37 11.22 -17.75
N VAL A 223 17.48 9.91 -17.60
CA VAL A 223 16.69 9.13 -16.64
C VAL A 223 17.59 8.15 -15.93
N ASP A 224 17.59 8.21 -14.60
CA ASP A 224 18.40 7.34 -13.74
C ASP A 224 17.55 6.20 -13.15
N LEU A 225 16.26 6.46 -12.91
CA LEU A 225 15.32 5.47 -12.39
C LEU A 225 13.96 5.58 -13.07
N VAL A 226 13.48 4.49 -13.66
CA VAL A 226 12.09 4.35 -14.09
C VAL A 226 11.35 3.41 -13.14
N ILE A 227 10.25 3.88 -12.56
CA ILE A 227 9.30 3.14 -11.74
C ILE A 227 8.01 2.95 -12.53
N MET A 228 7.70 1.73 -12.92
CA MET A 228 6.48 1.42 -13.66
C MET A 228 5.51 0.67 -12.76
N VAL A 229 4.26 1.14 -12.66
CA VAL A 229 3.22 0.51 -11.82
C VAL A 229 2.02 0.16 -12.70
N SER A 230 1.75 -1.13 -12.88
CA SER A 230 0.66 -1.63 -13.73
C SER A 230 0.17 -3.00 -13.24
N ASP A 231 -1.00 -3.44 -13.70
CA ASP A 231 -1.63 -4.69 -13.29
C ASP A 231 -1.35 -5.90 -14.21
N ASN A 232 -0.74 -5.68 -15.37
CA ASN A 232 -0.57 -6.68 -16.41
C ASN A 232 0.88 -7.18 -16.54
N GLU A 233 1.19 -8.45 -16.31
CA GLU A 233 2.57 -9.01 -16.41
C GLU A 233 3.20 -9.00 -17.81
N SER A 234 2.56 -8.39 -18.82
CA SER A 234 3.00 -8.34 -20.23
C SER A 234 4.37 -7.71 -20.48
N TRP A 235 5.03 -7.11 -19.49
CA TRP A 235 6.44 -6.69 -19.60
C TRP A 235 7.46 -7.76 -19.16
N VAL A 236 7.04 -8.81 -18.44
CA VAL A 236 7.90 -9.90 -17.94
C VAL A 236 7.86 -11.12 -18.84
N ASP A 237 6.75 -11.35 -19.54
CA ASP A 237 6.55 -12.63 -20.19
C ASP A 237 7.29 -12.75 -21.52
N LYS A 238 8.32 -13.61 -21.53
CA LYS A 238 9.03 -14.09 -22.73
C LYS A 238 8.20 -15.14 -23.50
N SER A 239 6.86 -15.08 -23.46
CA SER A 239 6.02 -16.12 -24.05
C SER A 239 5.49 -15.71 -25.44
N ARG A 240 6.30 -16.09 -26.44
CA ARG A 240 5.94 -16.64 -27.76
C ARG A 240 6.14 -15.86 -29.07
N HIS A 241 6.27 -14.53 -29.15
CA HIS A 241 6.69 -13.87 -30.42
C HIS A 241 7.31 -12.48 -30.18
N GLY A 242 8.63 -12.41 -30.00
CA GLY A 242 9.38 -11.13 -29.97
C GLY A 242 9.44 -10.41 -28.62
N SER A 243 10.38 -9.47 -28.47
CA SER A 243 10.43 -8.53 -27.34
C SER A 243 9.18 -7.66 -27.35
N THR A 244 8.51 -7.49 -26.20
CA THR A 244 7.41 -6.53 -26.14
C THR A 244 7.92 -5.11 -26.44
N ALA A 245 7.13 -4.29 -27.12
CA ALA A 245 7.53 -2.92 -27.51
C ALA A 245 8.06 -2.09 -26.31
N THR A 246 7.58 -2.38 -25.10
CA THR A 246 8.06 -1.82 -23.84
C THR A 246 9.52 -2.17 -23.54
N MET A 247 9.92 -3.42 -23.78
CA MET A 247 11.30 -3.87 -23.58
C MET A 247 12.24 -3.29 -24.63
N GLU A 248 11.80 -3.14 -25.88
CA GLU A 248 12.55 -2.47 -26.94
C GLU A 248 12.80 -1.01 -26.59
N CYS A 249 11.74 -0.27 -26.21
CA CYS A 249 11.87 1.10 -25.75
C CYS A 249 12.80 1.23 -24.54
N TRP A 250 12.76 0.26 -23.61
CA TRP A 250 13.70 0.27 -22.51
C TRP A 250 15.15 0.04 -22.95
N ILE A 251 15.40 -0.95 -23.81
CA ILE A 251 16.76 -1.27 -24.28
C ILE A 251 17.37 -0.02 -24.91
N GLU A 252 16.61 0.69 -25.72
CA GLU A 252 17.04 1.94 -26.34
C GLU A 252 17.28 3.05 -25.30
N LEU A 253 16.39 3.18 -24.30
CA LEU A 253 16.56 4.14 -23.21
C LEU A 253 17.84 3.85 -22.40
N LYS A 254 18.17 2.57 -22.19
CA LYS A 254 19.37 2.12 -21.48
C LYS A 254 20.65 2.32 -22.29
N LYS A 255 20.62 2.17 -23.62
CA LYS A 255 21.76 2.52 -24.47
C LYS A 255 22.11 4.01 -24.33
N ARG A 256 21.09 4.87 -24.26
CA ARG A 256 21.25 6.32 -24.12
C ARG A 256 21.62 6.75 -22.71
N ASN A 257 21.12 6.03 -21.70
CA ASN A 257 21.40 6.27 -20.29
C ASN A 257 22.01 4.99 -19.67
N PRO A 258 23.34 4.77 -19.78
CA PRO A 258 23.97 3.51 -19.38
C PRO A 258 23.80 3.18 -17.89
N GLN A 259 23.66 4.22 -17.05
CA GLN A 259 23.48 4.09 -15.60
C GLN A 259 22.00 3.91 -15.20
N ALA A 260 21.06 4.01 -16.14
CA ALA A 260 19.64 3.92 -15.85
C ALA A 260 19.26 2.55 -15.28
N ARG A 261 18.56 2.58 -14.14
CA ARG A 261 17.97 1.41 -13.50
C ARG A 261 16.46 1.40 -13.77
N ARG A 262 15.91 0.23 -14.07
CA ARG A 262 14.45 0.04 -14.10
C ARG A 262 14.02 -0.73 -12.87
N ARG A 263 12.99 -0.23 -12.20
CA ARG A 263 12.23 -1.00 -11.21
C ARG A 263 10.80 -1.10 -11.72
N ALA A 264 10.34 -2.31 -11.98
CA ALA A 264 8.94 -2.56 -12.30
C ALA A 264 8.22 -3.09 -11.07
N TRP A 265 7.06 -2.52 -10.79
CA TRP A 265 6.15 -2.94 -9.74
C TRP A 265 4.89 -3.49 -10.41
N CYS A 266 4.73 -4.82 -10.38
CA CYS A 266 3.47 -5.43 -10.79
C CYS A 266 2.49 -5.32 -9.61
N VAL A 267 1.35 -4.66 -9.82
CA VAL A 267 0.19 -4.77 -8.92
C VAL A 267 -0.70 -5.87 -9.50
N SER A 268 -0.29 -7.13 -9.32
CA SER A 268 -1.01 -8.26 -9.92
C SER A 268 -2.43 -8.38 -9.36
N ILE A 269 -3.41 -8.34 -10.27
CA ILE A 269 -4.78 -8.79 -10.02
C ILE A 269 -4.74 -10.32 -10.06
N CYS A 270 -4.73 -10.95 -8.88
CA CYS A 270 -4.75 -12.41 -8.63
C CYS A 270 -3.43 -13.20 -8.77
N CYS A 271 -2.84 -13.55 -7.62
CA CYS A 271 -2.42 -14.93 -7.39
C CYS A 271 -2.71 -15.33 -5.93
N TRP A 272 -3.34 -16.49 -5.75
CA TRP A 272 -3.93 -17.04 -4.52
C TRP A 272 -2.92 -17.43 -3.40
N ARG A 273 -1.69 -16.92 -3.44
CA ARG A 273 -0.64 -17.23 -2.46
C ARG A 273 0.19 -15.98 -2.16
N ALA A 274 -0.06 -15.41 -0.98
CA ALA A 274 0.68 -14.30 -0.39
C ALA A 274 0.69 -12.99 -1.20
N TRP A 275 0.50 -11.88 -0.49
CA TRP A 275 0.45 -10.53 -1.04
C TRP A 275 1.82 -10.12 -1.59
N CYS A 276 2.13 -10.45 -2.85
CA CYS A 276 3.37 -10.05 -3.50
C CYS A 276 3.13 -8.83 -4.40
N VAL A 277 3.49 -7.66 -3.88
CA VAL A 277 3.99 -6.59 -4.75
C VAL A 277 5.34 -7.06 -5.28
N SER A 278 5.33 -7.70 -6.45
CA SER A 278 6.56 -8.24 -7.04
C SER A 278 7.37 -7.09 -7.64
N ILE A 279 8.47 -6.73 -6.96
CA ILE A 279 9.48 -5.81 -7.50
C ILE A 279 10.38 -6.63 -8.42
N CYS A 280 10.25 -6.44 -9.73
CA CYS A 280 11.22 -6.98 -10.68
C CYS A 280 12.31 -5.94 -10.93
N CYS A 281 13.47 -6.12 -10.26
CA CYS A 281 14.72 -5.45 -10.61
C CYS A 281 15.39 -6.21 -11.77
N LEU A 282 15.26 -5.71 -13.00
CA LEU A 282 15.81 -6.33 -14.22
C LEU A 282 17.34 -6.15 -14.38
N THR A 283 18.06 -5.83 -13.31
CA THR A 283 19.52 -5.66 -13.29
C THR A 283 20.27 -6.75 -12.54
N ALA A 284 19.59 -7.76 -11.96
CA ALA A 284 20.24 -8.83 -11.20
C ALA A 284 20.04 -10.22 -11.85
N PRO A 285 21.05 -11.11 -11.82
CA PRO A 285 20.94 -12.48 -12.32
C PRO A 285 19.86 -13.29 -11.58
N PRO A 286 19.31 -14.35 -12.20
CA PRO A 286 18.02 -14.96 -11.84
C PRO A 286 17.93 -15.65 -10.46
N ARG A 287 18.99 -15.63 -9.63
CA ARG A 287 19.03 -16.32 -8.33
C ARG A 287 18.67 -15.47 -7.10
N ARG A 288 18.29 -14.20 -7.25
CA ARG A 288 17.84 -13.34 -6.13
C ARG A 288 16.50 -12.66 -6.42
N ARG A 289 15.44 -13.44 -6.65
CA ARG A 289 14.08 -12.91 -6.88
C ARG A 289 13.24 -12.69 -5.62
N ASN A 290 13.77 -13.00 -4.43
CA ASN A 290 13.05 -12.85 -3.15
C ASN A 290 13.74 -11.89 -2.16
N GLU A 291 14.61 -11.00 -2.61
CA GLU A 291 14.98 -9.85 -1.78
C GLU A 291 13.86 -8.82 -1.93
N ALA A 292 12.98 -8.76 -0.93
CA ALA A 292 12.16 -7.59 -0.68
C ALA A 292 13.14 -6.42 -0.47
N ILE A 293 13.47 -5.71 -1.54
CA ILE A 293 14.20 -4.44 -1.47
C ILE A 293 13.15 -3.36 -1.37
N PHE A 294 12.57 -3.22 -0.18
CA PHE A 294 12.35 -1.97 0.54
C PHE A 294 12.31 -2.30 2.04
#